data_AF-J9EW87-F1
#
_entry.id   AF-J9EW87-F1
#
_cell.length_a   1.000
_cell.length_b   1.000
_cell.length_c   1.000
_cell.angle_alpha   90.00
_cell.angle_beta   90.00
_cell.angle_gamma   90.00
#
_symmetry.space_group_name_H-M   'P 1'
#
loop_
_entity.id
_entity.type
_entity.pdbx_description
1 polymer ?
#
loop_
_entity_poly.entity_id
_entity_poly.type
_entity_poly.pdbx_seq_one_letter_code
_entity_poly.pdbx_strand_id
1 'polypeptide(L)' 'MRRIFGTSEKKESQTTLTDAIASVDSRTESTEKKIARLDGELVKYKDQMKKMREGPAKDQLKQKALRQVK' A
#
# COMPACT_ATOMS: atom_id res chain seq x y z
N MET A 1 46.77 12.23 23.23
CA MET A 1 46.64 10.92 22.56
C MET A 1 45.17 10.49 22.58
N ARG A 2 44.48 10.61 21.44
CA ARG A 2 43.16 10.01 21.23
C ARG A 2 43.28 9.08 20.02
N ARG A 3 42.90 7.82 20.20
CA ARG A 3 43.01 6.75 19.19
C ARG A 3 42.06 7.10 18.04
N ILE A 4 42.62 7.44 16.88
CA ILE A 4 41.90 7.85 15.65
C ILE A 4 41.74 6.70 14.64
N PHE A 5 42.18 5.49 14.98
CA PHE A 5 41.97 4.28 14.19
C PHE A 5 41.46 3.16 15.08
N GLY A 6 40.44 2.45 14.59
CA GLY A 6 39.61 1.54 15.37
C GLY A 6 38.38 2.25 15.90
N THR A 7 37.47 2.63 14.99
CA THR A 7 36.06 2.67 15.36
C THR A 7 35.76 1.29 15.90
N SER A 8 35.49 1.17 17.21
CA SER A 8 34.68 0.04 17.67
C SER A 8 33.48 0.06 16.75
N GLU A 9 33.27 -0.99 15.96
CA GLU A 9 32.03 -1.18 15.24
C GLU A 9 30.95 -0.72 16.22
N LYS A 10 30.23 0.36 15.90
CA LYS A 10 28.91 0.51 16.48
C LYS A 10 28.33 -0.85 16.19
N LYS A 11 28.07 -1.66 17.22
CA LYS A 11 27.16 -2.78 17.09
C LYS A 11 25.93 -2.10 16.51
N GLU A 12 25.81 -2.12 15.19
CA GLU A 12 24.56 -1.88 14.50
C GLU A 12 23.63 -2.77 15.29
N SER A 13 22.72 -2.14 16.04
CA SER A 13 21.79 -2.88 16.87
C SER A 13 21.22 -3.93 15.96
N GLN A 14 21.61 -5.19 16.17
CA GLN A 14 21.22 -6.30 15.31
C GLN A 14 19.73 -6.14 15.15
N THR A 15 19.27 -5.89 13.91
CA THR A 15 17.87 -5.66 13.60
C THR A 15 17.07 -6.68 14.39
N THR A 16 16.38 -6.21 15.42
CA THR A 16 15.86 -7.14 16.39
C THR A 16 14.66 -7.84 15.77
N LEU A 17 14.35 -9.05 16.23
CA LEU A 17 13.11 -9.70 15.80
C LEU A 17 11.90 -8.80 16.07
N THR A 18 11.95 -7.97 17.11
CA THR A 18 10.96 -6.95 17.44
C THR A 18 10.85 -5.85 16.38
N ASP A 19 11.97 -5.35 15.85
CA ASP A 19 11.97 -4.35 14.77
C ASP A 19 11.41 -4.92 13.47
N ALA A 20 11.73 -6.19 13.17
CA ALA A 20 11.20 -6.90 12.02
C ALA A 20 9.68 -7.09 12.13
N ILE A 21 9.18 -7.48 13.30
CA ILE A 21 7.74 -7.59 13.58
C ILE A 21 7.05 -6.24 13.40
N ALA A 22 7.58 -5.18 14.00
CA ALA A 22 7.00 -3.83 13.89
C ALA A 22 6.95 -3.32 12.43
N SER A 23 7.99 -3.60 11.65
CA SER A 23 8.04 -3.28 10.21
C SER A 23 6.99 -4.06 9.41
N VAL A 24 6.81 -5.35 9.71
CA VAL A 24 5.78 -6.18 9.08
C VAL A 24 4.38 -5.67 9.45
N ASP A 25 4.10 -5.41 10.71
CA ASP A 25 2.79 -4.92 11.17
C ASP A 25 2.43 -3.59 10.48
N SER A 26 3.38 -2.64 10.41
CA SER A 26 3.18 -1.37 9.71
C SER A 26 2.87 -1.56 8.21
N ARG A 27 3.54 -2.51 7.56
CA ARG A 27 3.28 -2.83 6.15
C ARG A 27 1.94 -3.51 5.96
N THR A 28 1.55 -4.40 6.86
CA THR A 28 0.25 -5.07 6.87
C THR A 28 -0.87 -4.04 7.01
N GLU A 29 -0.80 -3.16 8.01
CA GLU A 29 -1.79 -2.09 8.17
C GLU A 29 -1.89 -1.17 6.94
N SER A 30 -0.74 -0.78 6.36
CA SER A 30 -0.72 0.04 5.15
C SER A 30 -1.38 -0.67 3.97
N THR A 31 -1.17 -1.98 3.87
CA THR A 31 -1.74 -2.82 2.82
C THR A 31 -3.25 -2.98 3.02
N GLU A 32 -3.70 -3.26 4.23
CA GLU A 32 -5.13 -3.34 4.58
C GLU A 32 -5.85 -2.01 4.31
N LYS A 33 -5.26 -0.87 4.70
CA LYS A 33 -5.81 0.47 4.40
C LYS A 33 -5.93 0.71 2.89
N LYS A 34 -4.95 0.27 2.09
CA LYS A 34 -5.01 0.36 0.62
C LYS A 34 -6.11 -0.53 0.05
N ILE A 35 -6.22 -1.78 0.51
CA ILE A 35 -7.27 -2.72 0.08
C ILE A 35 -8.65 -2.12 0.37
N ALA A 36 -8.89 -1.67 1.61
CA ALA A 36 -10.17 -1.09 2.00
C ALA A 36 -10.54 0.16 1.16
N ARG A 37 -9.55 0.99 0.81
CA ARG A 37 -9.76 2.13 -0.08
C ARG A 37 -10.12 1.70 -1.50
N LEU A 38 -9.39 0.74 -2.07
CA LEU A 38 -9.65 0.22 -3.41
C LEU A 38 -11.03 -0.44 -3.50
N ASP A 39 -11.41 -1.24 -2.51
CA ASP A 39 -12.73 -1.85 -2.42
C ASP A 39 -13.84 -0.79 -2.37
N GLY A 40 -13.66 0.26 -1.57
CA GLY A 40 -14.59 1.39 -1.51
C GLY A 40 -14.73 2.13 -2.84
N GLU A 41 -13.64 2.30 -3.60
CA GLU A 41 -13.67 2.90 -4.94
C GLU A 41 -14.35 1.99 -5.97
N LEU A 42 -14.12 0.68 -5.92
CA LEU A 42 -14.77 -0.31 -6.79
C LEU A 42 -16.29 -0.37 -6.58
N VAL A 43 -16.75 -0.30 -5.33
CA VAL A 43 -18.20 -0.21 -5.02
C VAL A 43 -18.81 1.03 -5.65
N LYS A 44 -18.15 2.20 -5.53
CA LYS A 44 -18.63 3.44 -6.16
C LYS A 44 -18.72 3.32 -7.68
N TYR A 45 -17.71 2.74 -8.33
CA TYR A 45 -17.76 2.50 -9.78
C TYR A 45 -18.90 1.56 -10.16
N LYS A 46 -19.14 0.50 -9.39
CA LYS A 46 -20.25 -0.43 -9.61
C LYS A 46 -21.60 0.29 -9.52
N ASP A 47 -21.80 1.11 -8.50
CA ASP A 47 -23.05 1.86 -8.30
C ASP A 47 -23.28 2.92 -9.37
N GLN A 48 -22.22 3.61 -9.79
CA GLN A 48 -22.28 4.55 -10.92
C GLN A 48 -22.66 3.82 -12.21
N MET A 49 -21.99 2.71 -12.53
CA MET A 49 -22.29 1.91 -13.72
C MET A 49 -23.73 1.35 -13.72
N LYS A 50 -24.28 0.99 -12.56
CA LYS A 50 -25.66 0.49 -12.45
C LYS A 50 -26.71 1.53 -12.87
N LYS A 51 -26.43 2.81 -12.63
CA LYS A 51 -27.34 3.93 -12.98
C LYS A 51 -27.14 4.44 -14.41
N MET A 52 -26.09 3.98 -15.10
CA MET A 52 -25.77 4.40 -16.46
C MET A 52 -26.35 3.43 -17.50
N ARG A 53 -26.92 3.99 -18.57
CA ARG A 53 -27.26 3.25 -19.78
C ARG A 53 -25.99 2.72 -20.46
N GLU A 54 -26.09 1.59 -21.14
CA GLU A 54 -24.99 1.08 -21.97
C GLU A 54 -24.59 2.13 -23.02
N GLY A 55 -23.28 2.33 -23.17
CA GLY A 55 -22.72 3.31 -24.10
C GLY A 55 -21.31 3.75 -23.73
N PRO A 56 -20.71 4.64 -24.53
CA PRO A 56 -19.29 5.01 -24.42
C PRO A 56 -18.87 5.51 -23.04
N ALA A 57 -19.74 6.25 -22.35
CA ALA A 57 -19.47 6.76 -21.00
C ALA A 57 -19.37 5.64 -19.96
N LYS A 58 -20.18 4.58 -20.07
CA LYS A 58 -20.14 3.43 -19.17
C LYS A 58 -18.90 2.58 -19.43
N ASP A 59 -18.48 2.44 -20.68
CA ASP A 59 -17.28 1.68 -21.03
C ASP A 59 -16.00 2.39 -20.59
N GLN A 60 -15.95 3.72 -20.67
CA GLN A 60 -14.86 4.50 -20.06
C GLN A 60 -14.77 4.28 -18.55
N LEU A 61 -15.91 4.17 -17.87
CA LEU A 61 -15.94 3.92 -16.42
C LEU A 61 -15.48 2.50 -16.07
N LYS A 62 -15.87 1.49 -16.87
CA LYS A 62 -15.35 0.11 -16.77
C LYS A 62 -13.82 0.10 -16.94
N GLN A 63 -13.29 0.80 -17.94
CA GLN A 63 -11.84 0.89 -18.16
C GLN A 63 -11.10 1.60 -17.02
N LYS A 64 -11.69 2.65 -16.43
CA LYS A 64 -11.14 3.30 -15.24
C LYS A 64 -11.11 2.35 -14.04
N ALA A 65 -12.20 1.63 -13.79
CA ALA A 65 -12.26 0.64 -12.71
C ALA A 65 -11.21 -0.47 -12.87
N LEU A 66 -11.02 -1.00 -14.09
CA LEU A 66 -10.01 -2.02 -14.39
C LEU A 66 -8.57 -1.54 -14.17
N ARG A 67 -8.30 -0.23 -14.25
CA ARG A 67 -6.97 0.33 -13.98
C ARG A 67 -6.67 0.43 -12.48
N GLN A 68 -7.68 0.56 -11.63
CA GLN A 68 -7.49 0.66 -10.17
C GLN A 68 -7.15 -0.69 -9.51
N VAL A 69 -7.33 -1.80 -10.22
CA VAL A 69 -7.03 -3.16 -9.71
C VAL A 69 -5.69 -3.69 -10.26
N LYS A 70 -4.99 -2.90 -11.09
CA LYS A 70 -3.63 -3.22 -11.57
C LYS A 70 -2.59 -2.62 -10.65
#